data_AF-A0AAW5MSJ5-F1
#
_entry.id   AF-A0AAW5MSJ5-F1
#
_cell.length_a   1.000
_cell.length_b   1.000
_cell.length_c   1.000
_cell.angle_alpha   90.00
_cell.angle_beta   90.00
_cell.angle_gamma   90.00
#
_symmetry.space_group_name_H-M   'P 1'
#
loop_
_entity.id
_entity.type
_entity.pdbx_description
1 polymer ?
#
loop_
_entity_poly.entity_id
_entity_poly.type
_entity_poly.pdbx_seq_one_letter_code
_entity_poly.pdbx_strand_id
1 'polypeptide(L)'
;LKPLIDADLLDLNQWPVINATSAVSGAGRKAAISNSFSEVSLQPYGVFTHRHQPEIATHLAADVIFTPHLGNFPRGILETISCRLKAGVTQAQVAKVLQQAFAHKPLVRLYD
;
A
#
# COMPACT_ATOMS: atom_id res chain seq x y z
N LEU A 1 3.70 -5.16 4.37
CA LEU A 1 4.77 -5.76 3.55
C LEU A 1 6.03 -6.08 4.35
N LYS A 2 6.69 -5.09 4.98
CA LYS A 2 7.98 -5.31 5.69
C LYS A 2 8.03 -6.57 6.58
N PRO A 3 7.10 -6.82 7.53
CA PRO A 3 7.18 -8.03 8.35
C PRO A 3 7.10 -9.35 7.56
N LEU A 4 6.33 -9.36 6.46
CA LEU A 4 6.14 -10.55 5.62
C LEU A 4 7.36 -10.82 4.75
N ILE A 5 8.04 -9.77 4.29
CA ILE A 5 9.28 -9.86 3.51
C ILE A 5 10.44 -10.27 4.42
N ASP A 6 10.59 -9.62 5.58
CA ASP A 6 11.63 -9.95 6.57
C ASP A 6 11.51 -11.41 7.07
N ALA A 7 10.28 -11.95 7.14
CA ALA A 7 10.01 -13.34 7.51
C ALA A 7 10.01 -14.32 6.32
N ASP A 8 10.41 -13.87 5.13
CA ASP A 8 10.59 -14.67 3.93
C ASP A 8 9.31 -15.40 3.45
N LEU A 9 8.13 -14.81 3.65
CA LEU A 9 6.84 -15.45 3.35
C LEU A 9 6.34 -15.23 1.91
N LEU A 10 6.88 -14.23 1.21
CA LEU A 10 6.42 -13.84 -0.13
C LEU A 10 7.33 -14.41 -1.22
N ASP A 11 6.74 -14.87 -2.32
CA ASP A 11 7.48 -15.20 -3.54
C ASP A 11 7.71 -13.92 -4.35
N LEU A 12 8.87 -13.29 -4.13
CA LEU A 12 9.22 -12.01 -4.75
C LEU A 12 9.62 -12.10 -6.23
N ASN A 13 9.62 -13.30 -6.84
CA ASN A 13 9.63 -13.41 -8.29
C ASN A 13 8.35 -12.83 -8.92
N GLN A 14 7.28 -12.72 -8.13
CA GLN A 14 6.09 -11.94 -8.47
C GLN A 14 6.01 -10.72 -7.55
N TRP A 15 6.23 -9.54 -8.13
CA TRP A 15 6.24 -8.29 -7.38
C TRP A 15 4.90 -8.07 -6.65
N PRO A 16 4.91 -7.66 -5.37
CA PRO A 16 3.71 -7.18 -4.69
C PRO A 16 3.02 -6.07 -5.48
N VAL A 17 1.70 -6.16 -5.62
CA VAL A 17 0.88 -5.15 -6.30
C VAL A 17 0.10 -4.34 -5.28
N ILE A 18 0.46 -3.07 -5.14
CA ILE A 18 -0.12 -2.12 -4.19
C ILE A 18 -1.04 -1.16 -4.97
N ASN A 19 -2.36 -1.37 -4.83
CA ASN A 19 -3.37 -0.44 -5.31
C ASN A 19 -3.84 0.42 -4.14
N ALA A 20 -3.52 1.72 -4.18
CA ALA A 20 -3.85 2.66 -3.12
C ALA A 20 -4.90 3.65 -3.61
N THR A 21 -5.94 3.93 -2.83
CA THR A 21 -6.84 5.07 -3.08
C THR A 21 -6.65 6.11 -1.98
N SER A 22 -6.26 7.32 -2.38
CA SER A 22 -6.01 8.43 -1.48
C SER A 22 -7.07 9.50 -1.63
N ALA A 23 -7.39 10.13 -0.50
CA ALA A 23 -8.24 11.30 -0.43
C ALA A 23 -7.59 12.56 -1.05
N VAL A 24 -8.44 13.51 -1.44
CA VAL A 24 -8.03 14.78 -2.06
C VAL A 24 -7.10 15.61 -1.17
N SER A 25 -7.18 15.49 0.17
CA SER A 25 -6.25 16.18 1.07
C SER A 25 -4.78 15.85 0.82
N GLY A 26 -4.49 14.65 0.28
CA GLY A 26 -3.12 14.24 -0.08
C GLY A 26 -2.49 15.09 -1.19
N ALA A 27 -3.30 15.76 -2.02
CA ALA A 27 -2.82 16.69 -3.05
C ALA A 27 -2.36 18.05 -2.49
N GLY A 28 -2.64 18.31 -1.21
CA GLY A 28 -2.33 19.56 -0.50
C GLY A 28 -3.40 20.65 -0.67
N ARG A 29 -3.31 21.69 0.19
CA ARG A 29 -4.16 22.89 0.10
C ARG A 29 -3.66 23.80 -1.02
N LYS A 30 -4.29 23.72 -2.19
CA LYS A 30 -3.97 24.54 -3.38
C LYS A 30 -5.18 24.65 -4.31
N ALA A 31 -5.21 25.70 -5.13
CA ALA A 31 -6.12 25.80 -6.26
C ALA A 31 -5.47 25.17 -7.50
N ALA A 32 -5.96 24.02 -7.94
CA ALA A 32 -5.55 23.36 -9.19
C ALA A 32 -6.77 22.69 -9.84
N ILE A 33 -6.76 22.52 -11.16
CA ILE A 33 -7.87 21.85 -11.86
C ILE A 33 -8.02 20.41 -11.35
N SER A 34 -6.92 19.67 -11.26
CA SER A 34 -6.93 18.24 -10.87
C SER A 34 -7.44 17.93 -9.45
N ASN A 35 -7.57 18.92 -8.57
CA ASN A 35 -8.16 18.76 -7.23
C ASN A 35 -9.42 19.62 -7.02
N SER A 36 -9.97 20.21 -8.09
CA SER A 36 -11.25 20.92 -8.05
C SER A 36 -12.39 19.92 -7.89
N PHE A 37 -13.45 20.32 -7.18
CA PHE A 37 -14.53 19.42 -6.75
C PHE A 37 -15.10 18.57 -7.89
N SER A 38 -15.44 19.18 -9.03
CA SER A 38 -16.05 18.48 -10.17
C SER A 38 -15.08 17.62 -10.98
N GLU A 39 -13.77 17.76 -10.76
CA GLU A 39 -12.74 17.00 -11.47
C GLU A 39 -12.36 15.70 -10.73
N VAL A 40 -12.85 15.52 -9.49
CA VAL A 40 -12.52 14.34 -8.68
C VAL A 40 -13.65 13.31 -8.73
N SER A 41 -13.34 12.14 -9.28
CA SER A 41 -14.16 10.94 -9.21
C SER A 41 -13.34 9.76 -8.66
N LEU A 42 -12.85 8.89 -9.53
CA LEU A 42 -11.88 7.84 -9.22
C LEU A 42 -10.96 7.65 -10.43
N GLN A 43 -9.67 7.98 -10.26
CA GLN A 43 -8.70 7.88 -11.36
C GLN A 43 -7.32 7.45 -10.87
N PRO A 44 -6.66 6.47 -11.53
CA PRO A 44 -5.25 6.19 -11.30
C PRO A 44 -4.39 7.36 -11.79
N TYR A 45 -3.31 7.67 -11.07
CA TYR A 45 -2.36 8.71 -11.47
C TYR A 45 -0.92 8.28 -11.16
N GLY A 46 0.06 8.88 -11.85
CA GLY A 46 1.47 8.53 -11.65
C GLY A 46 1.77 7.05 -11.93
N VAL A 47 1.05 6.42 -12.86
CA VAL A 47 1.26 5.01 -13.23
C VAL A 47 2.69 4.85 -13.70
N PHE A 48 3.44 3.93 -13.05
CA PHE A 48 4.88 3.69 -13.23
C PHE A 48 5.80 4.91 -13.05
N THR A 49 5.30 6.02 -12.50
CA THR A 49 6.04 7.29 -12.39
C THR A 49 5.91 7.94 -11.01
N HIS A 50 5.06 7.42 -10.12
CA HIS A 50 4.83 8.00 -8.80
C HIS A 50 6.06 7.83 -7.90
N ARG A 51 6.56 8.95 -7.34
CA ARG A 51 7.77 9.01 -6.51
C ARG A 51 7.81 8.10 -5.27
N HIS A 52 6.64 7.68 -4.76
CA HIS A 52 6.59 6.74 -3.63
C HIS A 52 6.93 5.29 -4.04
N GLN A 53 6.85 4.94 -5.33
CA GLN A 53 7.23 3.60 -5.77
C GLN A 53 8.70 3.26 -5.46
N PRO A 54 9.70 4.09 -5.84
CA PRO A 54 11.10 3.79 -5.53
C PRO A 54 11.42 3.91 -4.04
N GLU A 55 10.72 4.77 -3.29
CA GLU A 55 10.84 4.85 -1.83
C GLU A 55 10.45 3.51 -1.17
N ILE A 56 9.27 2.98 -1.51
CA ILE A 56 8.77 1.70 -1.01
C ILE A 56 9.73 0.58 -1.40
N ALA A 57 10.12 0.50 -2.68
CA ALA A 57 10.98 -0.57 -3.17
C ALA A 57 12.35 -0.58 -2.46
N THR A 58 12.94 0.61 -2.27
CA THR A 58 14.24 0.77 -1.61
C THR A 58 14.16 0.37 -0.13
N HIS A 59 13.16 0.86 0.61
CA HIS A 59 13.02 0.55 2.04
C HIS A 59 12.59 -0.88 2.33
N LEU A 60 11.96 -1.56 1.36
CA LEU A 60 11.62 -2.99 1.45
C LEU A 60 12.72 -3.91 0.90
N ALA A 61 13.72 -3.37 0.20
CA ALA A 61 14.68 -4.15 -0.59
C ALA A 61 14.01 -5.16 -1.54
N ALA A 62 12.87 -4.77 -2.13
CA ALA A 62 12.07 -5.59 -3.03
C ALA A 62 11.29 -4.72 -4.01
N ASP A 63 11.30 -5.06 -5.29
CA ASP A 63 10.52 -4.36 -6.30
C ASP A 63 9.01 -4.55 -6.07
N VAL A 64 8.23 -3.49 -6.34
CA VAL A 64 6.77 -3.47 -6.20
C VAL A 64 6.11 -2.73 -7.34
N ILE A 65 4.86 -3.08 -7.63
CA ILE A 65 3.97 -2.23 -8.41
C ILE A 65 3.20 -1.34 -7.43
N PHE A 66 3.27 -0.02 -7.63
CA PHE A 66 2.50 0.95 -6.85
C PHE A 66 1.64 1.79 -7.79
N THR A 67 0.32 1.74 -7.62
CA THR A 67 -0.64 2.52 -8.41
C THR A 67 -1.58 3.27 -7.48
N PRO A 68 -1.36 4.59 -7.28
CA PRO A 68 -2.26 5.41 -6.50
C PRO A 68 -3.45 5.88 -7.35
N HIS A 69 -4.59 6.01 -6.70
CA HIS A 69 -5.84 6.52 -7.24
C HIS A 69 -6.30 7.72 -6.42
N LEU A 70 -6.83 8.74 -7.07
CA LEU A 70 -7.47 9.87 -6.40
C LEU A 70 -8.96 9.57 -6.23
N GLY A 71 -9.44 9.50 -4.98
CA GLY A 71 -10.85 9.27 -4.65
C GLY A 71 -11.59 10.54 -4.26
N ASN A 72 -12.90 10.54 -4.46
CA ASN A 72 -13.82 11.66 -4.18
C ASN A 72 -14.23 11.79 -2.70
N PHE A 73 -13.28 11.62 -1.78
CA PHE A 73 -13.48 11.79 -0.35
C PHE A 73 -12.35 12.61 0.27
N PRO A 74 -12.61 13.30 1.40
CA PRO A 74 -11.70 14.34 1.88
C PRO A 74 -10.51 13.82 2.68
N ARG A 75 -10.60 12.64 3.32
CA ARG A 75 -9.56 12.09 4.20
C ARG A 75 -9.47 10.56 4.13
N GLY A 76 -8.26 10.05 4.29
CA GLY A 76 -7.98 8.61 4.39
C GLY A 76 -7.21 8.08 3.19
N ILE A 77 -6.60 6.92 3.40
CA ILE A 77 -5.98 6.09 2.37
C ILE A 77 -6.40 4.65 2.66
N LEU A 78 -6.77 3.92 1.62
CA LEU A 78 -6.91 2.46 1.66
C LEU A 78 -5.95 1.87 0.65
N GLU A 79 -5.18 0.86 1.07
CA GLU A 79 -4.29 0.09 0.20
C GLU A 79 -4.73 -1.37 0.17
N THR A 80 -5.02 -1.86 -1.04
CA THR A 80 -5.19 -3.29 -1.29
C THR A 80 -3.90 -3.83 -1.87
N ILE A 81 -3.29 -4.77 -1.17
CA ILE A 81 -1.98 -5.32 -1.51
C ILE A 81 -2.13 -6.79 -1.84
N SER A 82 -1.91 -7.13 -3.11
CA SER A 82 -1.95 -8.51 -3.60
C SER A 82 -0.53 -9.05 -3.73
N CYS A 83 -0.28 -10.25 -3.19
CA CYS A 83 1.03 -10.89 -3.21
C CYS A 83 0.91 -12.38 -3.53
N ARG A 84 1.97 -12.96 -4.09
CA ARG A 84 2.15 -14.40 -4.13
C ARG A 84 2.90 -14.85 -2.88
N LEU A 85 2.36 -15.87 -2.20
CA LEU A 85 3.04 -16.52 -1.08
C LEU A 85 4.04 -17.55 -1.58
N LYS A 86 5.09 -17.81 -0.80
CA LYS A 86 5.95 -18.98 -1.02
C LYS A 86 5.15 -20.27 -0.83
N ALA A 87 5.61 -21.34 -1.47
CA ALA A 87 5.01 -22.66 -1.34
C ALA A 87 4.93 -23.11 0.13
N GLY A 88 3.77 -23.59 0.56
CA GLY A 88 3.55 -24.08 1.93
C GLY A 88 3.27 -22.99 2.97
N VAL A 89 3.33 -21.70 2.63
CA VAL A 89 2.94 -20.63 3.56
C VAL A 89 1.42 -20.66 3.77
N THR A 90 1.02 -20.57 5.03
CA THR A 90 -0.37 -20.68 5.49
C THR A 90 -0.90 -19.35 6.04
N GLN A 91 -2.22 -19.22 6.13
CA GLN A 91 -2.87 -18.09 6.79
C GLN A 91 -2.37 -17.92 8.24
N ALA A 92 -2.22 -19.02 8.98
CA ALA A 92 -1.78 -18.99 10.38
C ALA A 92 -0.34 -18.44 10.53
N GLN A 93 0.56 -18.75 9.59
CA GLN A 93 1.92 -18.18 9.59
C GLN A 93 1.91 -16.68 9.32
N VAL A 94 1.09 -16.22 8.36
CA VAL A 94 0.92 -14.78 8.07
C VAL A 94 0.36 -14.05 9.28
N ALA A 95 -0.72 -14.57 9.88
CA ALA A 95 -1.33 -13.99 11.08
C ALA A 95 -0.32 -13.90 12.23
N LYS A 96 0.43 -14.98 12.49
CA LYS A 96 1.47 -15.01 13.53
C LYS A 96 2.54 -13.94 13.32
N VAL A 97 3.05 -13.77 12.10
CA VAL A 97 4.08 -12.74 11.80
C VAL A 97 3.53 -11.33 12.02
N LEU A 98 2.29 -11.05 11.59
CA LEU A 98 1.66 -9.74 11.79
C LEU A 98 1.37 -9.47 13.28
N GLN A 99 0.84 -10.46 14.00
CA GLN A 99 0.62 -10.38 15.45
C GLN A 99 1.93 -10.09 16.18
N GLN A 100 3.01 -10.82 15.89
CA GLN A 100 4.32 -10.59 16.49
C GLN A 100 4.88 -9.18 16.18
N ALA A 101 4.72 -8.72 14.94
CA ALA A 101 5.22 -7.39 14.54
C ALA A 101 4.47 -6.24 15.23
N PHE A 102 3.16 -6.42 15.50
CA PHE A 102 2.28 -5.32 15.89
C PHE A 102 1.63 -5.44 17.27
N ALA A 103 1.81 -6.55 18.00
CA ALA A 103 1.18 -6.80 19.32
C ALA A 103 1.37 -5.66 20.35
N HIS A 104 2.49 -4.95 20.29
CA HIS A 104 2.81 -3.84 21.21
C HIS A 104 2.98 -2.51 20.48
N LYS A 105 2.33 -2.34 19.31
CA LYS A 105 2.39 -1.11 18.50
C LYS A 105 1.06 -0.36 18.62
N PRO A 106 0.96 0.68 19.48
CA PRO A 106 -0.32 1.29 19.86
C PRO A 106 -1.06 2.00 18.72
N LEU A 107 -0.36 2.32 17.63
CA LEU A 107 -0.94 2.98 16.45
C LEU A 107 -1.33 1.99 15.34
N VAL A 108 -1.09 0.69 15.51
CA VAL A 108 -1.48 -0.35 14.58
C VAL A 108 -2.61 -1.17 15.21
N ARG A 109 -3.74 -1.25 14.52
CA ARG A 109 -4.88 -2.10 14.91
C ARG A 109 -4.95 -3.27 13.94
N LEU A 110 -4.65 -4.47 14.43
CA LEU A 110 -4.73 -5.69 13.63
C LEU A 110 -6.16 -6.23 13.67
N TYR A 111 -6.65 -6.71 12.52
CA TYR A 111 -7.91 -7.45 12.41
C TYR A 111 -7.57 -8.94 12.34
N ASP A 112 -8.21 -9.74 13.19
CA ASP A 112 -8.05 -11.20 13.25
C ASP A 112 -8.90 -11.92 12.18
#